data_AF-A0A2W4IEE9-F1
#
_entry.id   AF-A0A2W4IEE9-F1
#
_cell.length_a   1.000
_cell.length_b   1.000
_cell.length_c   1.000
_cell.angle_alpha   90.00
_cell.angle_beta   90.00
_cell.angle_gamma   90.00
#
_symmetry.space_group_name_H-M   'P 1'
#
loop_
_entity.id
_entity.type
_entity.pdbx_description
1 polymer ?
#
loop_
_entity_poly.entity_id
_entity_poly.type
_entity_poly.pdbx_seq_one_letter_code
_entity_poly.pdbx_strand_id
1 'polypeptide(L)'
;MDVNIFKEKKKKLEKKDIVFIVSDFDDTIFSTKEIVEKDIRKGRRGNEGNKYIEEVIGIENFVKEFYENKKFPDKIIKNFDEKNTLILTAGFEKLQIPKIKATGLEKIPLKVVWESKEKPFEMVKYIIEVLKFIPKEIHIYEDRPEYFLETRKQIEDFLETKIKIFFVEMKDNIEDPKIKQI
;
A
#
# COMPACT_ATOMS: atom_id res chain seq x y z
N MET A 1 5.86 -6.44 -17.14
CA MET A 1 4.85 -7.18 -16.36
C MET A 1 3.91 -7.89 -17.33
N ASP A 2 3.70 -9.20 -17.22
CA ASP A 2 2.75 -9.93 -18.07
C ASP A 2 1.49 -10.32 -17.29
N VAL A 3 0.44 -9.50 -17.42
CA VAL A 3 -0.87 -9.76 -16.80
C VAL A 3 -1.71 -10.79 -17.57
N ASN A 4 -1.31 -11.16 -18.80
CA ASN A 4 -2.08 -12.08 -19.64
C ASN A 4 -2.14 -13.49 -19.07
N ILE A 5 -1.22 -13.84 -18.15
CA ILE A 5 -1.27 -15.10 -17.41
C ILE A 5 -2.61 -15.31 -16.68
N PHE A 6 -3.33 -14.22 -16.37
CA PHE A 6 -4.62 -14.26 -15.70
C PHE A 6 -5.83 -14.20 -16.63
N LYS A 7 -5.64 -14.16 -17.96
CA LYS A 7 -6.71 -13.94 -18.95
C LYS A 7 -7.90 -14.90 -18.80
N GLU A 8 -7.63 -16.20 -18.61
CA GLU A 8 -8.67 -17.22 -18.45
C GLU A 8 -9.40 -17.13 -17.10
N LYS A 9 -8.73 -16.66 -16.04
CA LYS A 9 -9.38 -16.39 -14.75
C LYS A 9 -10.25 -15.14 -14.85
N LYS A 10 -9.73 -14.07 -15.45
CA LYS A 10 -10.42 -12.78 -15.64
C LYS A 10 -11.74 -12.92 -16.40
N LYS A 11 -11.79 -13.75 -17.45
CA LYS A 11 -13.02 -14.01 -18.24
C LYS A 11 -14.21 -14.53 -17.42
N LYS A 12 -13.96 -15.13 -16.26
CA LYS A 12 -14.99 -15.72 -15.39
C LYS A 12 -15.49 -14.76 -14.32
N LEU A 13 -14.88 -13.58 -14.20
CA LEU A 13 -15.20 -12.63 -13.15
C LEU A 13 -16.35 -11.72 -13.57
N GLU A 14 -17.28 -11.49 -12.65
CA GLU A 14 -18.31 -10.47 -12.81
C GLU A 14 -17.71 -9.07 -12.65
N LYS A 15 -18.31 -8.08 -13.32
CA LYS A 15 -18.01 -6.65 -13.07
C LYS A 15 -18.98 -6.12 -12.02
N LYS A 16 -18.49 -5.33 -11.07
CA LYS A 16 -19.30 -4.69 -10.01
C LYS A 16 -19.22 -3.18 -10.07
N ASP A 17 -20.35 -2.52 -9.85
CA ASP A 17 -20.45 -1.06 -9.74
C ASP A 17 -19.95 -0.58 -8.38
N ILE A 18 -18.65 -0.77 -8.12
CA ILE A 18 -17.98 -0.35 -6.89
C ILE A 18 -16.65 0.31 -7.17
N VAL A 19 -16.17 1.08 -6.20
CA VAL A 19 -14.80 1.59 -6.13
C VAL A 19 -13.97 0.66 -5.25
N PHE A 20 -12.84 0.19 -5.77
CA PHE A 20 -11.84 -0.54 -4.99
C PHE A 20 -10.67 0.38 -4.67
N ILE A 21 -10.25 0.43 -3.41
CA ILE A 21 -9.16 1.28 -2.94
C ILE A 21 -7.90 0.42 -2.77
N VAL A 22 -6.79 0.91 -3.29
CA VAL A 22 -5.45 0.39 -3.04
C VAL A 22 -4.63 1.52 -2.45
N SER A 23 -4.00 1.28 -1.31
CA SER A 23 -3.19 2.30 -0.65
C SER A 23 -1.84 1.71 -0.28
N ASP A 24 -0.77 2.45 -0.56
CA ASP A 24 0.48 2.22 0.16
C ASP A 24 0.35 2.62 1.63
N PHE A 25 1.33 2.23 2.44
CA PHE A 25 1.34 2.46 3.88
C PHE A 25 2.34 3.54 4.30
N ASP A 26 3.64 3.31 4.07
CA ASP A 26 4.71 4.20 4.54
C ASP A 26 4.67 5.51 3.73
N ASP A 27 4.61 6.67 4.40
CA ASP A 27 4.46 8.02 3.80
C ASP A 27 3.21 8.23 2.93
N THR A 28 2.26 7.29 2.98
CA THR A 28 0.92 7.40 2.38
C THR A 28 -0.18 7.40 3.45
N ILE A 29 -0.23 6.38 4.30
CA ILE A 29 -1.15 6.30 5.45
C ILE A 29 -0.44 6.79 6.72
N PHE A 30 0.84 6.43 6.87
CA PHE A 30 1.63 6.71 8.06
C PHE A 30 3.01 7.26 7.68
N SER A 31 3.35 8.46 8.15
CA SER A 31 4.62 9.10 7.86
C SER A 31 5.79 8.42 8.58
N THR A 32 6.86 8.14 7.83
CA THR A 32 8.11 7.60 8.35
C THR A 32 9.11 8.69 8.76
N LYS A 33 8.72 9.96 8.68
CA LYS A 33 9.60 11.12 8.92
C LYS A 33 10.31 11.08 10.27
N GLU A 34 9.62 10.75 11.37
CA GLU A 34 10.24 10.66 12.70
C GLU A 34 11.41 9.64 12.70
N ILE A 35 11.25 8.52 12.01
CA ILE A 35 12.26 7.45 11.90
C ILE A 35 13.48 7.93 11.10
N VAL A 36 13.24 8.72 10.05
CA VAL A 36 14.27 9.31 9.20
C VAL A 36 15.04 10.41 9.93
N GLU A 37 14.35 11.33 10.60
CA GLU A 37 14.96 12.45 11.32
C GLU A 37 15.81 12.01 12.51
N LYS A 38 15.36 10.97 13.23
CA LYS A 38 16.14 10.36 14.32
C LYS A 38 17.26 9.44 13.85
N ASP A 39 17.40 9.25 12.53
CA ASP A 39 18.36 8.34 11.91
C ASP A 39 18.40 6.97 12.61
N ILE A 40 17.23 6.38 12.80
CA ILE A 40 17.07 5.11 13.53
C ILE A 40 17.80 3.98 12.81
N ARG A 41 17.81 4.02 11.47
CA ARG A 41 18.48 3.02 10.63
C ARG A 41 19.99 3.30 10.44
N LYS A 42 20.52 4.41 10.97
CA LYS A 42 21.92 4.84 10.85
C LYS A 42 22.41 4.88 9.41
N GLY A 43 21.66 5.58 8.56
CA GLY A 43 21.90 5.72 7.12
C GLY A 43 21.59 4.48 6.27
N ARG A 44 21.25 3.32 6.87
CA ARG A 44 20.91 2.10 6.12
C ARG A 44 19.55 2.24 5.44
N ARG A 45 19.48 1.82 4.16
CA ARG A 45 18.27 1.90 3.33
C ARG A 45 17.80 0.52 2.88
N GLY A 46 16.54 0.43 2.48
CA GLY A 46 15.94 -0.80 1.97
C GLY A 46 16.14 -1.98 2.93
N ASN A 47 16.59 -3.11 2.38
CA ASN A 47 16.75 -4.35 3.12
C ASN A 47 17.80 -4.28 4.24
N GLU A 48 18.87 -3.50 4.08
CA GLU A 48 19.86 -3.31 5.14
C GLU A 48 19.25 -2.59 6.35
N GLY A 49 18.39 -1.60 6.10
CA GLY A 49 17.64 -0.92 7.14
C GLY A 49 16.65 -1.85 7.85
N ASN A 50 15.97 -2.72 7.10
CA ASN A 50 15.04 -3.70 7.66
C ASN A 50 15.76 -4.75 8.53
N LYS A 51 16.91 -5.28 8.07
CA LYS A 51 17.74 -6.22 8.85
C LYS A 51 18.27 -5.58 10.12
N TYR A 52 18.71 -4.32 10.05
CA TYR A 52 19.16 -3.61 11.24
C TYR A 52 18.05 -3.46 12.28
N ILE A 53 16.81 -3.21 11.84
CA ILE A 53 15.66 -3.21 12.75
C ILE A 53 15.44 -4.61 13.34
N GLU A 54 15.46 -5.67 12.54
CA GLU A 54 15.23 -7.04 13.01
C GLU A 54 16.31 -7.51 14.01
N GLU A 55 17.58 -7.32 13.67
CA GLU A 55 18.71 -7.94 14.37
C GLU A 55 19.26 -7.08 15.52
N VAL A 56 19.14 -5.75 15.44
CA VAL A 56 19.78 -4.83 16.40
C VAL A 56 18.78 -4.10 17.28
N ILE A 57 17.70 -3.56 16.71
CA ILE A 57 16.69 -2.80 17.47
C ILE A 57 15.65 -3.74 18.09
N GLY A 58 15.28 -4.78 17.34
CA GLY A 58 14.13 -5.63 17.60
C GLY A 58 12.85 -5.03 17.01
N ILE A 59 12.11 -5.83 16.22
CA ILE A 59 10.87 -5.39 15.55
C ILE A 59 9.85 -4.89 16.56
N GLU A 60 9.66 -5.59 17.69
CA GLU A 60 8.69 -5.21 18.72
C GLU A 60 9.00 -3.85 19.35
N ASN A 61 10.26 -3.62 19.73
CA ASN A 61 10.71 -2.34 20.28
C ASN A 61 10.52 -1.20 19.27
N PHE A 62 10.89 -1.44 18.02
CA PHE A 62 10.74 -0.46 16.95
C PHE A 62 9.26 -0.09 16.73
N VAL A 63 8.38 -1.07 16.67
CA VAL A 63 6.94 -0.85 16.45
C VAL A 63 6.32 -0.11 17.63
N LYS A 64 6.67 -0.51 18.86
CA LYS A 64 6.20 0.16 20.08
C LYS A 64 6.62 1.62 20.16
N GLU A 65 7.85 1.94 19.76
CA GLU A 65 8.35 3.32 19.83
C GLU A 65 7.76 4.21 18.72
N PHE A 66 7.63 3.68 17.50
CA PHE A 66 7.37 4.49 16.31
C PHE A 66 5.95 4.37 15.74
N TYR A 67 5.16 3.38 16.13
CA TYR A 67 3.82 3.14 15.56
C TYR A 67 2.73 3.06 16.62
N GLU A 68 2.97 2.37 17.74
CA GLU A 68 1.93 2.21 18.78
C GLU A 68 1.56 3.55 19.43
N ASN A 69 0.24 3.78 19.61
CA ASN A 69 -0.33 4.98 20.23
C ASN A 69 0.04 6.30 19.53
N LYS A 70 0.53 6.25 18.29
CA LYS A 70 0.77 7.44 17.48
C LYS A 70 -0.54 7.91 16.87
N LYS A 71 -0.72 9.23 16.77
CA LYS A 71 -1.78 9.80 15.94
C LYS A 71 -1.49 9.46 14.49
N PHE A 72 -2.53 9.30 13.69
CA PHE A 72 -2.44 9.12 12.25
C PHE A 72 -3.50 10.01 11.59
N PRO A 73 -3.24 10.59 10.41
CA PRO A 73 -4.20 11.46 9.77
C PRO A 73 -5.39 10.68 9.22
N ASP A 74 -6.60 11.03 9.68
CA ASP A 74 -7.82 10.27 9.40
C ASP A 74 -8.29 10.35 7.94
N LYS A 75 -7.89 11.38 7.20
CA LYS A 75 -8.55 11.74 5.93
C LYS A 75 -8.50 10.64 4.86
N ILE A 76 -7.42 9.86 4.81
CA ILE A 76 -7.28 8.73 3.88
C ILE A 76 -8.09 7.53 4.40
N ILE A 77 -7.95 7.23 5.70
CA ILE A 77 -8.52 6.03 6.35
C ILE A 77 -10.05 6.13 6.46
N LYS A 78 -10.64 7.32 6.54
CA LYS A 78 -12.10 7.51 6.62
C LYS A 78 -12.89 6.87 5.48
N ASN A 79 -12.23 6.62 4.34
CA ASN A 79 -12.85 5.96 3.18
C ASN A 79 -12.55 4.46 3.11
N PHE A 80 -11.79 3.90 4.07
CA PHE A 80 -11.40 2.49 4.04
C PHE A 80 -12.54 1.61 4.54
N ASP A 81 -12.86 0.62 3.73
CA ASP A 81 -13.76 -0.48 4.04
C ASP A 81 -13.01 -1.81 3.93
N GLU A 82 -13.21 -2.71 4.89
CA GLU A 82 -12.51 -4.01 5.00
C GLU A 82 -12.67 -4.88 3.74
N LYS A 83 -13.76 -4.73 2.99
CA LYS A 83 -14.05 -5.56 1.81
C LYS A 83 -13.57 -4.93 0.51
N ASN A 84 -13.42 -3.61 0.48
CA ASN A 84 -13.14 -2.84 -0.73
C ASN A 84 -11.81 -2.07 -0.67
N THR A 85 -10.97 -2.37 0.31
CA THR A 85 -9.65 -1.74 0.47
C THR A 85 -8.57 -2.78 0.55
N LEU A 86 -7.42 -2.49 -0.07
CA LEU A 86 -6.19 -3.24 0.06
C LEU A 86 -5.07 -2.28 0.47
N ILE A 87 -4.36 -2.62 1.54
CA ILE A 87 -3.05 -2.04 1.83
C ILE A 87 -2.02 -2.84 1.04
N LEU A 88 -1.28 -2.19 0.15
CA LEU A 88 -0.29 -2.80 -0.73
C LEU A 88 1.04 -2.07 -0.60
N THR A 89 1.98 -2.67 0.12
CA THR A 89 3.26 -2.05 0.45
C THR A 89 4.45 -2.89 -0.01
N ALA A 90 5.62 -2.27 -0.11
CA ALA A 90 6.86 -2.95 -0.44
C ALA A 90 7.75 -3.15 0.81
N GLY A 91 8.60 -4.16 0.78
CA GLY A 91 9.64 -4.39 1.78
C GLY A 91 9.45 -5.68 2.56
N PHE A 92 9.78 -5.63 3.86
CA PHE A 92 9.93 -6.84 4.66
C PHE A 92 8.64 -7.19 5.41
N GLU A 93 7.99 -8.30 5.03
CA GLU A 93 6.70 -8.72 5.56
C GLU A 93 6.67 -8.82 7.09
N LYS A 94 7.71 -9.39 7.71
CA LYS A 94 7.80 -9.51 9.18
C LYS A 94 7.78 -8.16 9.89
N LEU A 95 8.18 -7.08 9.22
CA LEU A 95 8.13 -5.73 9.75
C LEU A 95 6.81 -5.02 9.40
N GLN A 96 6.27 -5.25 8.19
CA GLN A 96 5.02 -4.60 7.76
C GLN A 96 3.81 -5.10 8.56
N ILE A 97 3.69 -6.41 8.85
CA ILE A 97 2.56 -6.95 9.61
C ILE A 97 2.42 -6.31 11.00
N PRO A 98 3.48 -6.23 11.84
CA PRO A 98 3.40 -5.54 13.13
C PRO A 98 3.05 -4.06 13.05
N LYS A 99 3.56 -3.33 12.05
CA LYS A 99 3.21 -1.91 11.85
C LYS A 99 1.71 -1.73 11.61
N ILE A 100 1.12 -2.52 10.73
CA ILE A 100 -0.33 -2.47 10.43
C ILE A 100 -1.16 -2.72 11.69
N LYS A 101 -0.78 -3.72 12.50
CA LYS A 101 -1.43 -4.01 13.79
C LYS A 101 -1.31 -2.85 14.77
N ALA A 102 -0.14 -2.25 14.90
CA ALA A 102 0.09 -1.12 15.80
C ALA A 102 -0.73 0.12 15.42
N THR A 103 -1.09 0.25 14.14
CA THR A 103 -1.96 1.32 13.64
C THR A 103 -3.46 0.98 13.65
N GLY A 104 -3.86 -0.19 14.14
CA GLY A 104 -5.28 -0.60 14.20
C GLY A 104 -5.92 -0.92 12.84
N LEU A 105 -5.10 -1.22 11.83
CA LEU A 105 -5.53 -1.48 10.46
C LEU A 105 -5.55 -2.98 10.12
N GLU A 106 -5.42 -3.87 11.11
CA GLU A 106 -5.27 -5.32 10.92
C GLU A 106 -6.47 -6.01 10.25
N LYS A 107 -7.62 -5.34 10.21
CA LYS A 107 -8.81 -5.84 9.50
C LYS A 107 -8.80 -5.52 8.01
N ILE A 108 -8.00 -4.55 7.58
CA ILE A 108 -7.82 -4.26 6.17
C ILE A 108 -6.83 -5.28 5.57
N PRO A 109 -7.17 -5.93 4.45
CA PRO A 109 -6.25 -6.83 3.76
C PRO A 109 -4.89 -6.18 3.49
N LEU A 110 -3.81 -6.88 3.83
CA LEU A 110 -2.43 -6.48 3.56
C LEU A 110 -1.81 -7.38 2.49
N LYS A 111 -1.15 -6.78 1.51
CA LYS A 111 -0.18 -7.43 0.62
C LYS A 111 1.16 -6.74 0.71
N VAL A 112 2.21 -7.54 0.86
CA VAL A 112 3.60 -7.08 0.89
C VAL A 112 4.32 -7.67 -0.31
N VAL A 113 4.89 -6.80 -1.14
CA VAL A 113 5.78 -7.18 -2.24
C VAL A 113 7.23 -6.88 -1.88
N TRP A 114 8.18 -7.45 -2.60
CA TRP A 114 9.59 -7.21 -2.29
C TRP A 114 10.02 -5.81 -2.73
N GLU A 115 9.62 -5.39 -3.93
CA GLU A 115 9.95 -4.10 -4.53
C GLU A 115 8.70 -3.36 -5.02
N SER A 116 8.71 -2.02 -4.98
CA SER A 116 7.57 -1.20 -5.41
C SER A 116 7.11 -1.48 -6.84
N LYS A 117 8.03 -1.87 -7.74
CA LYS A 117 7.72 -2.21 -9.15
C LYS A 117 6.80 -3.43 -9.31
N GLU A 118 6.68 -4.25 -8.27
CA GLU A 118 5.85 -5.46 -8.27
C GLU A 118 4.40 -5.16 -7.87
N LYS A 119 4.14 -4.01 -7.21
CA LYS A 119 2.81 -3.63 -6.72
C LYS A 119 1.74 -3.67 -7.82
N PRO A 120 1.93 -3.12 -9.03
CA PRO A 120 0.87 -3.16 -10.04
C PRO A 120 0.45 -4.58 -10.43
N PHE A 121 1.40 -5.52 -10.47
CA PHE A 121 1.11 -6.92 -10.74
C PHE A 121 0.37 -7.60 -9.59
N GLU A 122 0.84 -7.40 -8.36
CA GLU A 122 0.21 -7.98 -7.17
C GLU A 122 -1.20 -7.43 -6.96
N MET A 123 -1.45 -6.15 -7.29
CA MET A 123 -2.81 -5.58 -7.31
C MET A 123 -3.72 -6.35 -8.28
N VAL A 124 -3.29 -6.57 -9.52
CA VAL A 124 -4.08 -7.33 -10.52
C VAL A 124 -4.33 -8.75 -10.05
N LYS A 125 -3.30 -9.42 -9.53
CA LYS A 125 -3.41 -10.77 -8.96
C LYS A 125 -4.39 -10.82 -7.80
N TYR A 126 -4.33 -9.85 -6.88
CA TYR A 126 -5.26 -9.75 -5.76
C TYR A 126 -6.71 -9.61 -6.24
N ILE A 127 -6.97 -8.72 -7.20
CA ILE A 127 -8.31 -8.54 -7.78
C ILE A 127 -8.83 -9.86 -8.36
N ILE A 128 -7.99 -10.59 -9.08
CA ILE A 128 -8.43 -11.80 -9.79
C ILE A 128 -8.60 -12.99 -8.86
N GLU A 129 -7.66 -13.21 -7.94
CA GLU A 129 -7.58 -14.44 -7.15
C GLU A 129 -8.26 -14.31 -5.80
N VAL A 130 -8.28 -13.11 -5.22
CA VAL A 130 -8.82 -12.85 -3.87
C VAL A 130 -10.15 -12.12 -3.95
N LEU A 131 -10.20 -10.96 -4.63
CA LEU A 131 -11.43 -10.17 -4.74
C LEU A 131 -12.50 -10.90 -5.58
N LYS A 132 -12.07 -11.60 -6.64
CA LYS A 132 -12.90 -12.44 -7.52
C LYS A 132 -14.05 -11.70 -8.22
N PHE A 133 -13.90 -10.40 -8.40
CA PHE A 133 -14.71 -9.58 -9.28
C PHE A 133 -13.89 -8.40 -9.78
N ILE A 134 -14.32 -7.76 -10.86
CA ILE A 134 -13.67 -6.57 -11.41
C ILE A 134 -14.43 -5.33 -10.94
N PRO A 135 -13.81 -4.41 -10.17
CA PRO A 135 -14.46 -3.16 -9.78
C PRO A 135 -14.61 -2.23 -10.99
N LYS A 136 -15.57 -1.32 -10.95
CA LYS A 136 -15.77 -0.30 -11.99
C LYS A 136 -14.65 0.74 -12.01
N GLU A 137 -14.16 1.10 -10.84
CA GLU A 137 -13.08 2.06 -10.67
C GLU A 137 -12.13 1.59 -9.57
N ILE A 138 -10.84 1.84 -9.76
CA ILE A 138 -9.79 1.57 -8.76
C ILE A 138 -9.16 2.91 -8.39
N HIS A 139 -9.08 3.20 -7.09
CA HIS A 139 -8.39 4.38 -6.55
C HIS A 139 -7.10 3.94 -5.91
N ILE A 140 -5.98 4.48 -6.37
CA ILE A 140 -4.65 4.16 -5.89
C ILE A 140 -4.10 5.37 -5.15
N TYR A 141 -3.75 5.21 -3.87
CA TYR A 141 -3.08 6.23 -3.05
C TYR A 141 -1.63 5.81 -2.84
N GLU A 142 -0.68 6.66 -3.23
CA GLU A 142 0.75 6.32 -3.21
C GLU A 142 1.61 7.60 -3.16
N ASP A 143 2.67 7.59 -2.34
CA ASP A 143 3.66 8.68 -2.26
C ASP A 143 4.63 8.65 -3.47
N ARG A 144 4.88 7.47 -4.03
CA ARG A 144 5.75 7.23 -5.21
C ARG A 144 5.03 6.43 -6.29
N PRO A 145 4.19 7.09 -7.11
CA PRO A 145 3.26 6.44 -8.02
C PRO A 145 3.87 5.99 -9.36
N GLU A 146 5.19 6.06 -9.55
CA GLU A 146 5.81 5.95 -10.88
C GLU A 146 5.44 4.63 -11.58
N TYR A 147 5.53 3.51 -10.87
CA TYR A 147 5.22 2.19 -11.42
C TYR A 147 3.74 2.00 -11.75
N PHE A 148 2.84 2.63 -10.99
CA PHE A 148 1.40 2.61 -11.33
C PHE A 148 1.11 3.49 -12.53
N LEU A 149 1.77 4.65 -12.67
CA LEU A 149 1.63 5.51 -13.85
C LEU A 149 2.11 4.79 -15.12
N GLU A 150 3.27 4.15 -15.06
CA GLU A 150 3.86 3.40 -16.19
C GLU A 150 2.97 2.26 -16.67
N THR A 151 2.28 1.58 -15.74
CA THR A 151 1.48 0.38 -16.04
C THR A 151 -0.01 0.64 -16.17
N ARG A 152 -0.49 1.85 -15.85
CA ARG A 152 -1.92 2.21 -15.78
C ARG A 152 -2.71 1.75 -17.00
N LYS A 153 -2.30 2.18 -18.19
CA LYS A 153 -3.03 1.88 -19.44
C LYS A 153 -3.14 0.37 -19.67
N GLN A 154 -2.04 -0.36 -19.47
CA GLN A 154 -2.02 -1.82 -19.63
C GLN A 154 -3.02 -2.49 -18.68
N ILE A 155 -3.11 -2.03 -17.44
CA ILE A 155 -4.02 -2.59 -16.43
C ILE A 155 -5.48 -2.19 -16.72
N GLU A 156 -5.74 -0.93 -17.06
CA GLU A 156 -7.07 -0.45 -17.47
C GLU A 156 -7.60 -1.25 -18.65
N ASP A 157 -6.79 -1.47 -19.69
CA ASP A 157 -7.15 -2.27 -20.86
C ASP A 157 -7.41 -3.74 -20.50
N PHE A 158 -6.58 -4.32 -19.63
CA PHE A 158 -6.70 -5.73 -19.24
C PHE A 158 -7.93 -6.00 -18.37
N LEU A 159 -8.14 -5.19 -17.33
CA LEU A 159 -9.27 -5.32 -16.42
C LEU A 159 -10.56 -4.72 -16.99
N GLU A 160 -10.47 -3.86 -17.99
CA GLU A 160 -11.59 -3.03 -18.50
C GLU A 160 -12.24 -2.22 -17.37
N THR A 161 -11.40 -1.56 -16.58
CA THR A 161 -11.76 -0.74 -15.42
C THR A 161 -11.04 0.60 -15.49
N LYS A 162 -11.56 1.62 -14.81
CA LYS A 162 -10.91 2.92 -14.73
C LYS A 162 -9.99 2.97 -13.52
N ILE A 163 -8.77 3.47 -13.68
CA ILE A 163 -7.85 3.71 -12.57
C ILE A 163 -7.72 5.21 -12.34
N LYS A 164 -7.78 5.63 -11.07
CA LYS A 164 -7.41 6.97 -10.61
C LYS A 164 -6.24 6.84 -9.66
N ILE A 165 -5.18 7.59 -9.92
CA ILE A 165 -3.99 7.62 -9.07
C ILE A 165 -3.98 8.94 -8.32
N PHE A 166 -3.81 8.86 -7.01
CA PHE A 166 -3.75 9.98 -6.09
C PHE A 166 -2.35 10.01 -5.48
N PHE A 167 -1.56 11.01 -5.88
CA PHE A 167 -0.30 11.30 -5.23
C PHE A 167 -0.56 11.83 -3.82
N VAL A 168 0.10 11.23 -2.84
CA VAL A 168 -0.02 11.58 -1.42
C VAL A 168 1.29 12.19 -0.93
N GLU A 169 1.20 13.36 -0.31
CA GLU A 169 2.34 14.01 0.34
C GLU A 169 2.03 14.14 1.84
N MET A 170 2.70 13.30 2.65
CA MET A 170 2.66 13.40 4.11
C MET A 170 3.79 14.30 4.62
N LYS A 171 3.44 15.24 5.50
CA LYS A 171 4.41 16.09 6.19
C LYS A 171 4.83 15.50 7.54
N ASP A 172 3.88 14.89 8.25
CA ASP A 172 4.02 14.22 9.53
C ASP A 172 2.74 13.39 9.80
N ASN A 173 2.59 12.88 11.02
CA ASN A 173 1.46 12.07 11.45
C ASN A 173 0.34 12.87 12.16
N ILE A 174 0.42 14.20 12.13
CA ILE A 174 -0.51 15.12 12.82
C ILE A 174 -1.36 15.90 11.82
N GLU A 175 -0.73 16.45 10.78
CA GLU A 175 -1.39 17.22 9.73
C GLU A 175 -2.03 16.30 8.68
N ASP A 176 -3.16 16.74 8.12
CA ASP A 176 -3.79 16.02 7.00
C ASP A 176 -2.85 15.99 5.78
N PRO A 177 -2.71 14.84 5.09
CA PRO A 177 -1.90 14.75 3.89
C PRO A 177 -2.49 15.59 2.75
N LYS A 178 -1.62 16.11 1.90
CA LYS A 178 -2.04 16.67 0.61
C LYS A 178 -2.29 15.51 -0.34
N ILE A 179 -3.42 15.54 -1.03
CA ILE A 179 -3.82 14.49 -1.97
C ILE A 179 -4.16 15.16 -3.30
N LYS A 180 -3.52 14.71 -4.38
CA LYS A 180 -3.75 15.22 -5.73
C LYS A 180 -3.93 14.07 -6.71
N GLN A 181 -5.03 14.08 -7.46
CA GLN A 181 -5.20 13.16 -8.58
C GLN A 181 -4.23 13.53 -9.71
N ILE A 182 -3.51 12.54 -10.24
CA ILE A 182 -2.52 12.69 -11.32
C ILE A 182 -2.78 11.73 -12.48
#